data_AF-T0RH49-F1
#
_entry.id   AF-T0RH49-F1
#
_cell.length_a   1.000
_cell.length_b   1.000
_cell.length_c   1.000
_cell.angle_alpha   90.00
_cell.angle_beta   90.00
_cell.angle_gamma   90.00
#
_symmetry.space_group_name_H-M   'P 1'
#
loop_
_entity.id
_entity.type
_entity.pdbx_description
1 polymer ?
#
loop_
_entity_poly.entity_id
_entity_poly.type
_entity_poly.pdbx_seq_one_letter_code
_entity_poly.pdbx_strand_id
1 'polypeptide(L)'
;MFFENGKFKAYHSDWFYLSKKESLEKEWQLSLKAIRNDLKVGREGKKFACAFPARYEFIKKYHPEFKNVECREFKDWAKELAVKDIYLVYASSYVSNPASMFGHSFLRLSRGGLGRSSALNDYSVGFMALTNNDDNSFTYAVKGITGGYVGNYEVKPFYMNVGLYQNAEDRDLWQYKLDLSKEQVEFFVKALWELSQNTGFSYYFFDENCSSQLLKTLQIVNEDFNFFDGRSYLFAHPIETIKWAKNSIRKEEDLFYPAINKVLRKRLREMSEDERGRYVLLKSDVTTINEENSVKVLDALIDFYKFESYKSNSNLDTEKQKRMNEILKRRAALRVSSNTFSYDINKEEDPILFHDPNSLSLGVAQIDNRTYGLLEYKLGYQGLTDGPRGHDGFSYIDYLGIKSKFNDKSFKLTEINLVEINSLAPFLLEAQTYSWNFKMDFMRRDFLLDENYLNLGGALGVSVFRGDSIFFSFFGAEGLIGKDTSRLDPFVKLGLRLRVNNLILLLENKNIYYQENILPSLRFSSSYEFENSNVLKLEIENKRGFKDQLEYKAALQIRF
;
A
#
# COMPACT_ATOMS: atom_id res chain seq x y z
N MET A 1 5.75 27.99 -1.12
CA MET A 1 6.53 27.64 0.09
C MET A 1 5.71 26.68 0.93
N PHE A 2 6.32 25.70 1.61
CA PHE A 2 5.58 24.81 2.51
C PHE A 2 5.27 25.53 3.83
N PHE A 3 4.10 26.14 3.91
CA PHE A 3 3.58 26.81 5.09
C PHE A 3 2.12 26.42 5.25
N GLU A 4 1.78 25.81 6.39
CA GLU A 4 0.48 25.16 6.61
C GLU A 4 0.04 25.43 8.04
N ASN A 5 -1.22 25.85 8.22
CA ASN A 5 -1.83 26.13 9.53
C ASN A 5 -0.94 27.04 10.43
N GLY A 6 -0.39 28.09 9.83
CA GLY A 6 0.47 29.05 10.54
C GLY A 6 1.90 28.56 10.83
N LYS A 7 2.30 27.38 10.32
CA LYS A 7 3.59 26.75 10.64
C LYS A 7 4.41 26.42 9.40
N PHE A 8 5.72 26.65 9.50
CA PHE A 8 6.69 26.22 8.51
C PHE A 8 7.04 24.74 8.69
N LYS A 9 6.90 23.95 7.62
CA LYS A 9 6.95 22.48 7.68
C LYS A 9 8.31 21.86 7.33
N ALA A 10 9.16 22.56 6.57
CA ALA A 10 10.49 22.02 6.28
C ALA A 10 11.34 21.94 7.55
N TYR A 11 11.92 20.78 7.83
CA TYR A 11 12.78 20.49 8.99
C TYR A 11 13.94 21.49 9.09
N HIS A 12 14.43 21.87 7.94
CA HIS A 12 15.78 22.29 7.72
C HIS A 12 15.72 23.80 7.42
N SER A 13 15.59 24.62 8.48
CA SER A 13 15.16 26.02 8.36
C SER A 13 16.20 26.95 7.76
N ASP A 14 17.46 26.82 8.16
CA ASP A 14 18.43 27.92 7.99
C ASP A 14 18.87 28.14 6.54
N TRP A 15 18.89 27.07 5.76
CA TRP A 15 19.15 27.06 4.33
C TRP A 15 17.88 27.12 3.46
N PHE A 16 16.69 26.68 3.92
CA PHE A 16 15.46 26.64 3.10
C PHE A 16 14.61 27.91 3.28
N TYR A 17 14.46 28.38 4.52
CA TYR A 17 13.75 29.60 4.88
C TYR A 17 14.74 30.67 5.34
N LEU A 18 14.85 31.75 4.59
CA LEU A 18 15.76 32.86 4.93
C LEU A 18 15.41 33.53 6.26
N SER A 19 14.13 33.53 6.61
CA SER A 19 13.57 34.06 7.86
C SER A 19 13.77 33.15 9.06
N LYS A 20 14.35 31.95 8.89
CA LYS A 20 14.43 30.92 9.94
C LYS A 20 13.08 30.62 10.60
N LYS A 21 12.01 30.60 9.78
CA LYS A 21 10.62 30.30 10.19
C LYS A 21 9.95 31.37 11.06
N GLU A 22 10.42 32.61 11.05
CA GLU A 22 9.80 33.68 11.85
C GLU A 22 8.42 34.12 11.34
N SER A 23 8.30 34.48 10.06
CA SER A 23 7.01 34.84 9.44
C SER A 23 7.09 34.81 7.91
N LEU A 24 5.94 34.65 7.25
CA LEU A 24 5.83 34.71 5.79
C LEU A 24 6.24 36.08 5.25
N GLU A 25 5.85 37.16 5.94
CA GLU A 25 6.22 38.52 5.57
C GLU A 25 7.75 38.69 5.61
N LYS A 26 8.40 38.24 6.68
CA LYS A 26 9.86 38.31 6.78
C LYS A 26 10.55 37.46 5.71
N GLU A 27 10.02 36.27 5.43
CA GLU A 27 10.52 35.39 4.37
C GLU A 27 10.44 36.06 2.99
N TRP A 28 9.33 36.73 2.70
CA TRP A 28 9.13 37.51 1.48
C TRP A 28 10.16 38.65 1.37
N GLN A 29 10.26 39.48 2.41
CA GLN A 29 11.20 40.62 2.42
C GLN A 29 12.66 40.16 2.28
N LEU A 30 13.04 39.09 2.97
CA LEU A 30 14.40 38.53 2.87
C LEU A 30 14.65 37.89 1.49
N SER A 31 13.65 37.29 0.86
CA SER A 31 13.75 36.79 -0.51
C SER A 31 13.98 37.93 -1.49
N LEU A 32 13.24 39.03 -1.38
CA LEU A 32 13.45 40.23 -2.21
C LEU A 32 14.84 40.83 -1.99
N LYS A 33 15.29 40.92 -0.74
CA LYS A 33 16.65 41.38 -0.41
C LYS A 33 17.72 40.47 -1.00
N ALA A 34 17.51 39.15 -0.92
CA ALA A 34 18.44 38.16 -1.47
C ALA A 34 18.55 38.27 -3.00
N ILE A 35 17.44 38.48 -3.68
CA ILE A 35 17.41 38.70 -5.14
C ILE A 35 18.13 40.00 -5.52
N ARG A 36 17.77 41.13 -4.88
CA ARG A 36 18.31 42.46 -5.22
C ARG A 36 19.81 42.57 -4.99
N ASN A 37 20.32 41.88 -3.96
CA ASN A 37 21.72 41.96 -3.55
C ASN A 37 22.54 40.74 -4.00
N ASP A 38 22.00 39.88 -4.87
CA ASP A 38 22.69 38.65 -5.34
C ASP A 38 23.23 37.78 -4.18
N LEU A 39 22.49 37.68 -3.08
CA LEU A 39 22.94 36.92 -1.90
C LEU A 39 23.01 35.42 -2.22
N LYS A 40 24.01 34.76 -1.62
CA LYS A 40 24.16 33.30 -1.65
C LYS A 40 23.25 32.68 -0.59
N VAL A 41 22.38 31.77 -1.03
CA VAL A 41 21.34 31.11 -0.23
C VAL A 41 21.24 29.63 -0.59
N GLY A 42 20.41 28.88 0.14
CA GLY A 42 20.28 27.44 -0.06
C GLY A 42 21.46 26.66 0.50
N ARG A 43 21.38 25.33 0.40
CA ARG A 43 22.35 24.40 0.98
C ARG A 43 23.78 24.63 0.49
N GLU A 44 23.91 24.93 -0.79
CA GLU A 44 25.20 25.03 -1.47
C GLU A 44 25.64 26.48 -1.71
N GLY A 45 24.94 27.46 -1.13
CA GLY A 45 25.29 28.88 -1.26
C GLY A 45 25.21 29.39 -2.71
N LYS A 46 24.09 29.14 -3.39
CA LYS A 46 23.83 29.58 -4.78
C LYS A 46 23.09 30.91 -4.80
N LYS A 47 23.05 31.58 -5.96
CA LYS A 47 22.14 32.73 -6.16
C LYS A 47 20.70 32.30 -5.91
N PHE A 48 19.85 33.22 -5.41
CA PHE A 48 18.46 32.93 -5.09
C PHE A 48 17.70 32.23 -6.23
N ALA A 49 17.81 32.72 -7.47
CA ALA A 49 17.14 32.13 -8.63
C ALA A 49 17.59 30.69 -8.95
N CYS A 50 18.77 30.27 -8.51
CA CYS A 50 19.33 28.94 -8.77
C CYS A 50 19.12 27.97 -7.59
N ALA A 51 19.10 28.49 -6.36
CA ALA A 51 18.67 27.69 -5.21
C ALA A 51 17.14 27.46 -5.25
N PHE A 52 16.39 28.51 -5.61
CA PHE A 52 14.94 28.57 -5.50
C PHE A 52 14.24 29.04 -6.80
N PRO A 53 14.35 28.28 -7.91
CA PRO A 53 13.78 28.68 -9.20
C PRO A 53 12.25 28.81 -9.21
N ALA A 54 11.51 27.99 -8.48
CA ALA A 54 10.04 28.08 -8.42
C ALA A 54 9.59 29.30 -7.61
N ARG A 55 10.21 29.56 -6.45
CA ARG A 55 9.99 30.79 -5.68
C ARG A 55 10.37 32.02 -6.47
N TYR A 56 11.48 31.97 -7.18
CA TYR A 56 11.93 33.08 -8.00
C TYR A 56 10.93 33.40 -9.11
N GLU A 57 10.43 32.39 -9.81
CA GLU A 57 9.37 32.56 -10.80
C GLU A 57 8.08 33.12 -10.20
N PHE A 58 7.67 32.65 -9.02
CA PHE A 58 6.52 33.20 -8.31
C PHE A 58 6.71 34.68 -7.95
N ILE A 59 7.87 35.04 -7.36
CA ILE A 59 8.20 36.42 -7.00
C ILE A 59 8.20 37.33 -8.23
N LYS A 60 8.71 36.85 -9.36
CA LYS A 60 8.72 37.58 -10.64
C LYS A 60 7.34 37.96 -11.15
N LYS A 61 6.28 37.23 -10.79
CA LYS A 61 4.89 37.61 -11.14
C LYS A 61 4.50 38.96 -10.52
N TYR A 62 5.06 39.31 -9.36
CA TYR A 62 4.81 40.56 -8.65
C TYR A 62 5.93 41.60 -8.81
N HIS A 63 7.12 41.15 -9.25
CA HIS A 63 8.31 41.96 -9.47
C HIS A 63 8.89 41.74 -10.88
N PRO A 64 8.22 42.27 -11.93
CA PRO A 64 8.62 42.05 -13.32
C PRO A 64 9.97 42.69 -13.68
N GLU A 65 10.50 43.60 -12.85
CA GLU A 65 11.83 44.20 -13.01
C GLU A 65 12.98 43.19 -12.86
N PHE A 66 12.74 42.05 -12.21
CA PHE A 66 13.75 41.02 -12.00
C PHE A 66 14.09 40.26 -13.30
N LYS A 67 15.37 40.31 -13.68
CA LYS A 67 15.88 39.73 -14.93
C LYS A 67 15.92 38.21 -14.90
N ASN A 68 15.80 37.55 -16.05
CA ASN A 68 16.04 36.10 -16.10
C ASN A 68 17.49 35.78 -15.72
N VAL A 69 17.66 34.81 -14.81
CA VAL A 69 18.97 34.31 -14.39
C VAL A 69 19.16 32.93 -14.98
N GLU A 70 20.32 32.70 -15.60
CA GLU A 70 20.68 31.39 -16.12
C GLU A 70 21.34 30.53 -15.03
N CYS A 71 20.70 29.40 -14.72
CA CYS A 71 21.17 28.42 -13.74
C CYS A 71 21.50 27.11 -14.45
N ARG A 72 22.78 26.96 -14.86
CA ARG A 72 23.22 25.86 -15.72
C ARG A 72 22.92 24.48 -15.12
N GLU A 73 23.25 24.27 -13.84
CA GLU A 73 22.99 22.99 -13.15
C GLU A 73 21.50 22.61 -13.15
N PHE A 74 20.62 23.57 -12.81
CA PHE A 74 19.18 23.34 -12.86
C PHE A 74 18.70 23.05 -14.29
N LYS A 75 19.21 23.78 -15.30
CA LYS A 75 18.86 23.54 -16.71
C LYS A 75 19.28 22.14 -17.18
N ASP A 76 20.50 21.73 -16.84
CA ASP A 76 21.03 20.42 -17.22
C ASP A 76 20.22 19.30 -16.53
N TRP A 77 19.89 19.47 -15.24
CA TRP A 77 19.05 18.53 -14.49
C TRP A 77 17.61 18.44 -15.05
N ALA A 78 16.96 19.57 -15.30
CA ALA A 78 15.60 19.61 -15.88
C ALA A 78 15.57 19.00 -17.30
N LYS A 79 16.63 19.22 -18.09
CA LYS A 79 16.78 18.64 -19.43
C LYS A 79 16.97 17.12 -19.38
N GLU A 80 17.70 16.60 -18.39
CA GLU A 80 17.85 15.16 -18.21
C GLU A 80 16.50 14.50 -17.93
N LEU A 81 15.72 15.07 -17.01
CA LEU A 81 14.37 14.59 -16.70
C LEU A 81 13.44 14.69 -17.91
N ALA A 82 13.50 15.79 -18.68
CA ALA A 82 12.68 16.07 -19.87
C ALA A 82 11.18 15.75 -19.65
N VAL A 83 10.64 16.17 -18.50
CA VAL A 83 9.28 15.83 -18.07
C VAL A 83 8.24 16.49 -18.98
N LYS A 84 7.30 15.69 -19.49
CA LYS A 84 6.14 16.15 -20.28
C LYS A 84 4.83 15.93 -19.54
N ASP A 85 4.68 14.78 -18.89
CA ASP A 85 3.49 14.41 -18.15
C ASP A 85 3.89 13.86 -16.77
N ILE A 86 3.00 14.01 -15.79
CA ILE A 86 3.19 13.48 -14.44
C ILE A 86 2.05 12.51 -14.15
N TYR A 87 2.41 11.31 -13.70
CA TYR A 87 1.46 10.30 -13.26
C TYR A 87 1.59 10.09 -11.76
N LEU A 88 0.47 10.10 -11.05
CA LEU A 88 0.38 9.61 -9.68
C LEU A 88 0.33 8.08 -9.72
N VAL A 89 1.32 7.43 -9.11
CA VAL A 89 1.46 5.98 -9.12
C VAL A 89 1.20 5.42 -7.73
N TYR A 90 0.28 4.47 -7.64
CA TYR A 90 0.00 3.71 -6.43
C TYR A 90 0.50 2.29 -6.58
N ALA A 91 1.35 1.87 -5.64
CA ALA A 91 1.70 0.48 -5.44
C ALA A 91 0.73 -0.14 -4.41
N SER A 92 0.06 -1.24 -4.77
CA SER A 92 -0.96 -1.92 -3.93
C SER A 92 -0.44 -2.30 -2.54
N SER A 93 -1.32 -2.58 -1.58
CA SER A 93 -0.92 -3.08 -0.25
C SER A 93 -0.02 -4.33 -0.35
N TYR A 94 0.95 -4.47 0.58
CA TYR A 94 1.81 -5.65 0.66
C TYR A 94 1.98 -6.11 2.11
N VAL A 95 1.13 -7.05 2.50
CA VAL A 95 1.02 -7.52 3.89
C VAL A 95 2.26 -8.23 4.41
N SER A 96 3.08 -8.80 3.54
CA SER A 96 4.28 -9.54 3.96
C SER A 96 5.44 -8.63 4.39
N ASN A 97 5.31 -7.31 4.25
CA ASN A 97 6.23 -6.32 4.78
C ASN A 97 5.47 -5.25 5.58
N PRO A 98 5.62 -5.21 6.92
CA PRO A 98 4.91 -4.22 7.76
C PRO A 98 5.12 -2.76 7.33
N ALA A 99 6.30 -2.41 6.80
CA ALA A 99 6.62 -1.05 6.35
C ALA A 99 5.90 -0.65 5.05
N SER A 100 5.37 -1.62 4.29
CA SER A 100 4.69 -1.42 3.00
C SER A 100 3.22 -1.89 3.04
N MET A 101 2.71 -2.23 4.23
CA MET A 101 1.41 -2.91 4.40
C MET A 101 0.23 -2.09 3.84
N PHE A 102 0.27 -0.76 3.91
CA PHE A 102 -0.81 0.12 3.48
C PHE A 102 -0.69 0.65 2.04
N GLY A 103 0.31 0.18 1.30
CA GLY A 103 0.62 0.71 -0.03
C GLY A 103 1.74 1.75 -0.02
N HIS A 104 2.10 2.25 -1.20
CA HIS A 104 3.01 3.39 -1.39
C HIS A 104 2.55 4.24 -2.56
N SER A 105 2.75 5.55 -2.48
CA SER A 105 2.51 6.47 -3.59
C SER A 105 3.82 7.12 -4.02
N PHE A 106 4.00 7.29 -5.32
CA PHE A 106 5.11 8.04 -5.92
C PHE A 106 4.65 8.66 -7.24
N LEU A 107 5.42 9.59 -7.80
CA LEU A 107 5.11 10.19 -9.09
C LEU A 107 6.03 9.61 -10.16
N ARG A 108 5.48 9.28 -11.32
CA ARG A 108 6.26 9.00 -12.54
C ARG A 108 6.34 10.28 -13.36
N LEU A 109 7.56 10.68 -13.70
CA LEU A 109 7.91 11.84 -14.51
C LEU A 109 8.12 11.37 -15.94
N SER A 110 7.07 11.40 -16.75
CA SER A 110 7.05 10.82 -18.09
C SER A 110 7.71 11.74 -19.11
N ARG A 111 8.53 11.16 -20.00
CA ARG A 111 9.13 11.85 -21.16
C ARG A 111 8.20 11.85 -22.39
N GLY A 112 6.95 11.41 -22.22
CA GLY A 112 5.91 11.30 -23.25
C GLY A 112 5.78 9.90 -23.88
N GLY A 113 6.46 8.89 -23.34
CA GLY A 113 6.34 7.50 -23.80
C GLY A 113 5.13 6.80 -23.16
N LEU A 114 4.19 6.34 -23.98
CA LEU A 114 2.99 5.61 -23.50
C LEU A 114 3.24 4.10 -23.35
N GLY A 115 4.14 3.53 -24.15
CA GLY A 115 4.45 2.09 -24.10
C GLY A 115 5.27 1.71 -22.87
N ARG A 116 5.09 0.48 -22.37
CA ARG A 116 5.83 -0.04 -21.20
C ARG A 116 7.35 0.08 -21.36
N SER A 117 7.90 -0.25 -22.52
CA SER A 117 9.36 -0.15 -22.76
C SER A 117 9.87 1.28 -22.73
N SER A 118 9.11 2.24 -23.27
CA SER A 118 9.47 3.67 -23.18
C SER A 118 9.30 4.21 -21.76
N ALA A 119 8.28 3.75 -21.04
CA ALA A 119 7.99 4.16 -19.67
C ALA A 119 9.12 3.80 -18.70
N LEU A 120 9.78 2.66 -18.87
CA LEU A 120 10.89 2.24 -18.00
C LEU A 120 12.11 3.18 -18.05
N ASN A 121 12.23 4.00 -19.10
CA ASN A 121 13.27 5.03 -19.25
C ASN A 121 12.88 6.39 -18.64
N ASP A 122 11.69 6.49 -18.05
CA ASP A 122 11.26 7.67 -17.31
C ASP A 122 11.94 7.75 -15.94
N TYR A 123 11.69 8.87 -15.25
CA TYR A 123 12.07 9.03 -13.85
C TYR A 123 10.86 8.86 -12.94
N SER A 124 11.16 8.65 -11.67
CA SER A 124 10.18 8.64 -10.61
C SER A 124 10.67 9.50 -9.46
N VAL A 125 9.73 10.09 -8.74
CA VAL A 125 9.99 10.81 -7.50
C VAL A 125 9.09 10.28 -6.40
N GLY A 126 9.70 9.90 -5.28
CA GLY A 126 9.00 9.55 -4.05
C GLY A 126 9.47 10.43 -2.91
N PHE A 127 8.66 10.51 -1.85
CA PHE A 127 9.07 11.10 -0.58
C PHE A 127 9.35 9.96 0.41
N MET A 128 10.58 9.87 0.91
CA MET A 128 11.07 8.72 1.68
C MET A 128 11.69 9.15 3.00
N ALA A 129 11.53 8.32 4.03
CA ALA A 129 12.24 8.46 5.29
C ALA A 129 13.71 8.03 5.14
N LEU A 130 14.63 8.86 5.60
CA LEU A 130 16.05 8.52 5.74
C LEU A 130 16.24 7.71 7.02
N THR A 131 16.29 6.39 6.88
CA THR A 131 16.47 5.44 7.99
C THR A 131 17.95 5.21 8.30
N ASN A 132 18.27 4.82 9.53
CA ASN A 132 19.61 4.32 9.88
C ASN A 132 19.62 2.79 9.80
N ASN A 133 20.69 2.21 9.25
CA ASN A 133 20.89 0.76 9.19
C ASN A 133 20.97 0.12 10.59
N ASP A 134 21.30 0.89 11.63
CA ASP A 134 21.36 0.41 13.02
C ASP A 134 19.99 0.40 13.73
N ASP A 135 18.93 0.94 13.11
CA ASP A 135 17.60 0.98 13.73
C ASP A 135 17.00 -0.44 13.76
N ASN A 136 16.76 -0.97 14.97
CA ASN A 136 15.97 -2.20 15.13
C ASN A 136 14.46 -1.93 14.92
N SER A 137 13.65 -2.99 14.80
CA SER A 137 12.22 -2.88 14.52
C SER A 137 11.44 -2.01 15.52
N PHE A 138 11.83 -2.00 16.79
CA PHE A 138 11.20 -1.17 17.82
C PHE A 138 11.55 0.31 17.62
N THR A 139 12.83 0.63 17.47
CA THR A 139 13.30 1.99 17.20
C THR A 139 12.70 2.54 15.91
N TYR A 140 12.60 1.71 14.87
CA TYR A 140 11.96 2.04 13.60
C TYR A 140 10.50 2.44 13.78
N ALA A 141 9.72 1.62 14.51
CA ALA A 141 8.31 1.91 14.77
C ALA A 141 8.14 3.21 15.58
N VAL A 142 8.90 3.38 16.67
CA VAL A 142 8.80 4.57 17.53
C VAL A 142 9.17 5.83 16.76
N LYS A 143 10.31 5.86 16.07
CA LYS A 143 10.71 7.02 15.25
C LYS A 143 9.70 7.31 14.14
N GLY A 144 9.18 6.29 13.46
CA GLY A 144 8.17 6.44 12.42
C GLY A 144 6.85 7.05 12.92
N ILE A 145 6.37 6.62 14.09
CA ILE A 145 5.15 7.15 14.70
C ILE A 145 5.35 8.57 15.23
N THR A 146 6.53 8.87 15.79
CA THR A 146 6.83 10.15 16.45
C THR A 146 7.41 11.23 15.54
N GLY A 147 7.67 10.92 14.27
CA GLY A 147 8.25 11.89 13.33
C GLY A 147 9.77 12.04 13.45
N GLY A 148 10.45 11.07 14.05
CA GLY A 148 11.90 11.10 14.31
C GLY A 148 12.78 10.90 13.07
N TYR A 149 12.19 10.59 11.92
CA TYR A 149 12.91 10.46 10.65
C TYR A 149 12.88 11.75 9.84
N VAL A 150 13.98 12.03 9.15
CA VAL A 150 14.03 13.07 8.13
C VAL A 150 13.51 12.48 6.83
N GLY A 151 12.43 13.05 6.30
CA GLY A 151 11.90 12.74 4.99
C GLY A 151 12.53 13.61 3.89
N ASN A 152 12.79 13.03 2.73
CA ASN A 152 13.34 13.73 1.57
C ASN A 152 12.71 13.26 0.25
N TYR A 153 12.73 14.13 -0.77
CA TYR A 153 12.35 13.77 -2.13
C TYR A 153 13.52 13.08 -2.83
N GLU A 154 13.30 11.86 -3.26
CA GLU A 154 14.28 11.07 -4.02
C GLU A 154 13.83 10.95 -5.48
N VAL A 155 14.68 11.38 -6.40
CA VAL A 155 14.47 11.22 -7.84
C VAL A 155 15.34 10.08 -8.35
N LYS A 156 14.73 9.09 -8.99
CA LYS A 156 15.44 7.93 -9.54
C LYS A 156 14.75 7.36 -10.78
N PRO A 157 15.48 6.69 -11.69
CA PRO A 157 14.90 5.96 -12.80
C PRO A 157 13.68 5.09 -12.41
N PHE A 158 12.60 5.19 -13.20
CA PHE A 158 11.32 4.55 -12.90
C PHE A 158 11.41 3.02 -12.86
N TYR A 159 12.26 2.41 -13.69
CA TYR A 159 12.47 0.96 -13.67
C TYR A 159 12.93 0.43 -12.30
N MET A 160 13.57 1.25 -11.46
CA MET A 160 13.96 0.83 -10.10
C MET A 160 12.74 0.66 -9.19
N ASN A 161 11.75 1.57 -9.25
CA ASN A 161 10.50 1.42 -8.52
C ASN A 161 9.66 0.26 -9.06
N VAL A 162 9.68 0.04 -10.38
CA VAL A 162 9.07 -1.17 -10.98
C VAL A 162 9.79 -2.45 -10.50
N GLY A 163 11.12 -2.42 -10.44
CA GLY A 163 11.96 -3.47 -9.85
C GLY A 163 11.52 -3.83 -8.43
N LEU A 164 11.50 -2.82 -7.56
CA LEU A 164 11.16 -2.95 -6.14
C LEU A 164 9.72 -3.39 -5.94
N TYR A 165 8.74 -2.61 -6.40
CA TYR A 165 7.35 -2.83 -6.05
C TYR A 165 6.70 -3.97 -6.85
N GLN A 166 6.87 -3.99 -8.18
CA GLN A 166 6.19 -4.99 -9.02
C GLN A 166 6.84 -6.37 -8.90
N ASN A 167 8.18 -6.43 -8.85
CA ASN A 167 8.89 -7.71 -8.92
C ASN A 167 9.35 -8.22 -7.56
N ALA A 168 9.84 -7.36 -6.66
CA ALA A 168 10.31 -7.79 -5.34
C ALA A 168 9.20 -7.95 -4.31
N GLU A 169 8.29 -6.98 -4.27
CA GLU A 169 7.17 -7.01 -3.34
C GLU A 169 5.89 -7.62 -3.97
N ASP A 170 5.91 -8.04 -5.24
CA ASP A 170 4.77 -8.66 -5.93
C ASP A 170 3.49 -7.80 -5.89
N ARG A 171 3.64 -6.51 -6.23
CA ARG A 171 2.55 -5.52 -6.13
C ARG A 171 2.06 -5.05 -7.49
N ASP A 172 0.80 -4.69 -7.53
CA ASP A 172 0.23 -3.99 -8.67
C ASP A 172 0.60 -2.51 -8.63
N LEU A 173 0.91 -1.93 -9.80
CA LEU A 173 1.13 -0.50 -9.97
C LEU A 173 0.03 0.11 -10.81
N TRP A 174 -0.80 0.96 -10.18
CA TRP A 174 -1.83 1.76 -10.82
C TRP A 174 -1.27 3.16 -11.10
N GLN A 175 -1.41 3.64 -12.33
CA GLN A 175 -0.87 4.94 -12.74
C GLN A 175 -2.00 5.84 -13.24
N TYR A 176 -2.10 7.03 -12.65
CA TYR A 176 -3.12 8.00 -12.95
C TYR A 176 -2.48 9.27 -13.50
N LYS A 177 -2.77 9.61 -14.75
CA LYS A 177 -2.25 10.85 -15.33
C LYS A 177 -2.89 12.06 -14.66
N LEU A 178 -2.08 13.01 -14.23
CA LEU A 178 -2.59 14.24 -13.63
C LEU A 178 -2.95 15.25 -14.72
N ASP A 179 -4.04 15.98 -14.52
CA ASP A 179 -4.48 17.07 -15.41
C ASP A 179 -3.66 18.33 -15.09
N LEU A 180 -2.45 18.38 -15.66
CA LEU A 180 -1.50 19.48 -15.51
C LEU A 180 -1.18 20.08 -16.88
N SER A 181 -1.13 21.41 -16.95
CA SER A 181 -0.62 22.12 -18.11
C SER A 181 0.90 21.98 -18.22
N LYS A 182 1.45 22.32 -19.38
CA LYS A 182 2.90 22.31 -19.60
C LYS A 182 3.63 23.25 -18.62
N GLU A 183 3.06 24.44 -18.40
CA GLU A 183 3.60 25.44 -17.47
C GLU A 183 3.60 24.91 -16.04
N GLN A 184 2.54 24.19 -15.65
CA GLN A 184 2.45 23.55 -14.34
C GLN A 184 3.47 22.40 -14.18
N VAL A 185 3.69 21.58 -15.22
CA VAL A 185 4.75 20.56 -15.22
C VAL A 185 6.14 21.19 -15.08
N GLU A 186 6.43 22.27 -15.81
CA GLU A 186 7.70 23.01 -15.69
C GLU A 186 7.87 23.62 -14.30
N PHE A 187 6.79 24.16 -13.71
CA PHE A 187 6.80 24.70 -12.35
C PHE A 187 7.00 23.58 -11.31
N PHE A 188 6.39 22.41 -11.49
CA PHE A 188 6.62 21.23 -10.65
C PHE A 188 8.11 20.83 -10.64
N VAL A 189 8.76 20.79 -11.81
CA VAL A 189 10.19 20.44 -11.91
C VAL A 189 11.05 21.46 -11.14
N LYS A 190 10.74 22.76 -11.24
CA LYS A 190 11.41 23.80 -10.44
C LYS A 190 11.18 23.60 -8.94
N ALA A 191 9.95 23.30 -8.53
CA ALA A 191 9.62 23.07 -7.12
C ALA A 191 10.35 21.83 -6.58
N LEU A 192 10.38 20.75 -7.35
CA LEU A 192 11.09 19.52 -6.99
C LEU A 192 12.59 19.74 -6.82
N TRP A 193 13.21 20.59 -7.65
CA TRP A 193 14.60 21.01 -7.47
C TRP A 193 14.80 21.69 -6.10
N GLU A 194 13.94 22.63 -5.72
CA GLU A 194 14.04 23.28 -4.41
C GLU A 194 13.93 22.28 -3.26
N LEU A 195 12.96 21.37 -3.36
CA LEU A 195 12.61 20.43 -2.31
C LEU A 195 13.66 19.34 -2.11
N SER A 196 14.22 18.81 -3.20
CA SER A 196 15.23 17.74 -3.14
C SER A 196 16.61 18.23 -2.73
N GLN A 197 16.97 19.49 -3.06
CA GLN A 197 18.33 20.00 -2.85
C GLN A 197 18.50 20.81 -1.57
N ASN A 198 17.47 21.52 -1.12
CA ASN A 198 17.62 22.56 -0.10
C ASN A 198 16.87 22.28 1.21
N THR A 199 16.20 21.15 1.35
CA THR A 199 15.42 20.87 2.57
C THR A 199 15.28 19.38 2.87
N GLY A 200 14.76 19.10 4.06
CA GLY A 200 14.11 17.85 4.45
C GLY A 200 12.87 18.19 5.26
N PHE A 201 12.04 17.20 5.56
CA PHE A 201 10.80 17.34 6.34
C PHE A 201 10.81 16.33 7.47
N SER A 202 9.99 16.51 8.50
CA SER A 202 9.72 15.40 9.40
C SER A 202 8.91 14.35 8.66
N TYR A 203 9.20 13.07 8.89
CA TYR A 203 8.47 11.95 8.28
C TYR A 203 7.68 11.22 9.36
N TYR A 204 6.36 11.26 9.24
CA TYR A 204 5.43 10.56 10.13
C TYR A 204 4.75 9.43 9.35
N PHE A 205 4.63 8.23 9.92
CA PHE A 205 4.03 7.08 9.21
C PHE A 205 2.55 7.29 8.88
N PHE A 206 1.83 8.02 9.74
CA PHE A 206 0.39 8.12 9.66
C PHE A 206 -0.09 9.26 8.76
N ASP A 207 0.42 10.49 8.91
CA ASP A 207 -0.18 11.68 8.30
C ASP A 207 0.78 12.49 7.39
N GLU A 208 2.06 12.63 7.74
CA GLU A 208 3.10 13.32 6.93
C GLU A 208 4.06 12.32 6.27
N ASN A 209 3.51 11.44 5.43
CA ASN A 209 4.22 10.34 4.77
C ASN A 209 4.42 10.56 3.25
N CYS A 210 4.86 9.51 2.55
CA CYS A 210 5.08 9.48 1.10
C CYS A 210 3.88 10.03 0.31
N SER A 211 2.65 9.73 0.72
CA SER A 211 1.46 10.07 -0.04
C SER A 211 1.01 11.52 0.15
N SER A 212 0.92 12.00 1.40
CA SER A 212 0.45 13.35 1.68
C SER A 212 1.44 14.41 1.22
N GLN A 213 2.75 14.16 1.31
CA GLN A 213 3.76 15.12 0.87
C GLN A 213 3.77 15.32 -0.66
N LEU A 214 3.53 14.25 -1.42
CA LEU A 214 3.36 14.34 -2.88
C LEU A 214 2.13 15.17 -3.23
N LEU A 215 0.98 14.93 -2.58
CA LEU A 215 -0.23 15.73 -2.80
C LEU A 215 -0.03 17.20 -2.42
N LYS A 216 0.62 17.49 -1.28
CA LYS A 216 0.98 18.87 -0.89
C LYS A 216 1.85 19.56 -1.94
N THR A 217 2.80 18.84 -2.53
CA THR A 217 3.62 19.38 -3.63
C THR A 217 2.79 19.67 -4.87
N LEU A 218 1.88 18.76 -5.24
CA LEU A 218 1.01 18.93 -6.39
C LEU A 218 0.02 20.10 -6.21
N GLN A 219 -0.50 20.31 -5.01
CA GLN A 219 -1.38 21.44 -4.69
C GLN A 219 -0.65 22.80 -4.72
N ILE A 220 0.66 22.82 -4.46
CA ILE A 220 1.49 24.02 -4.67
C ILE A 220 1.63 24.35 -6.17
N VAL A 221 1.59 23.33 -7.03
CA VAL A 221 1.74 23.48 -8.48
C VAL A 221 0.44 23.90 -9.15
N ASN A 222 -0.68 23.34 -8.69
CA ASN A 222 -2.01 23.72 -9.15
C ASN A 222 -2.90 24.01 -7.94
N GLU A 223 -3.24 25.28 -7.73
CA GLU A 223 -4.08 25.73 -6.61
C GLU A 223 -5.51 25.19 -6.69
N ASP A 224 -5.98 24.77 -7.88
CA ASP A 224 -7.30 24.15 -8.06
C ASP A 224 -7.36 22.70 -7.50
N PHE A 225 -6.21 22.11 -7.17
CA PHE A 225 -6.15 20.78 -6.58
C PHE A 225 -6.49 20.81 -5.08
N ASN A 226 -7.78 20.71 -4.77
CA ASN A 226 -8.30 20.75 -3.39
C ASN A 226 -8.23 19.39 -2.67
N PHE A 227 -7.02 18.83 -2.56
CA PHE A 227 -6.81 17.48 -2.02
C PHE A 227 -7.17 17.33 -0.55
N PHE A 228 -6.95 18.36 0.26
CA PHE A 228 -7.11 18.33 1.72
C PHE A 228 -8.33 19.13 2.21
N ASP A 229 -8.95 19.95 1.36
CA ASP A 229 -10.04 20.84 1.74
C ASP A 229 -11.26 20.05 2.26
N GLY A 230 -11.81 20.48 3.39
CA GLY A 230 -12.96 19.84 4.03
C GLY A 230 -12.68 18.45 4.63
N ARG A 231 -11.42 18.01 4.68
CA ARG A 231 -11.03 16.69 5.19
C ARG A 231 -10.34 16.79 6.53
N SER A 232 -10.87 16.08 7.51
CA SER A 232 -10.20 15.78 8.77
C SER A 232 -9.75 14.33 8.73
N TYR A 233 -8.44 14.09 8.74
CA TYR A 233 -7.87 12.74 8.69
C TYR A 233 -6.84 12.56 9.80
N LEU A 234 -6.80 11.35 10.36
CA LEU A 234 -5.73 10.92 11.28
C LEU A 234 -4.61 10.19 10.52
N PHE A 235 -4.96 9.58 9.40
CA PHE A 235 -4.05 8.83 8.54
C PHE A 235 -4.23 9.29 7.09
N ALA A 236 -3.13 9.43 6.38
CA ALA A 236 -3.08 9.59 4.94
C ALA A 236 -2.59 8.27 4.35
N HIS A 237 -3.47 7.28 4.26
CA HIS A 237 -3.10 6.03 3.61
C HIS A 237 -2.89 6.30 2.11
N PRO A 238 -1.83 5.72 1.50
CA PRO A 238 -1.58 5.89 0.07
C PRO A 238 -2.81 5.62 -0.80
N ILE A 239 -3.61 4.59 -0.48
CA ILE A 239 -4.85 4.28 -1.22
C ILE A 239 -5.92 5.39 -1.11
N GLU A 240 -6.06 6.01 0.06
CA GLU A 240 -7.02 7.10 0.28
C GLU A 240 -6.61 8.36 -0.48
N THR A 241 -5.31 8.67 -0.48
CA THR A 241 -4.78 9.84 -1.19
C THR A 241 -5.04 9.77 -2.70
N ILE A 242 -5.10 8.56 -3.29
CA ILE A 242 -5.52 8.39 -4.69
C ILE A 242 -6.98 8.83 -4.87
N LYS A 243 -7.87 8.46 -3.96
CA LYS A 243 -9.27 8.91 -3.99
C LYS A 243 -9.36 10.42 -3.86
N TRP A 244 -8.55 11.03 -3.00
CA TRP A 244 -8.53 12.49 -2.82
C TRP A 244 -8.08 13.20 -4.10
N ALA A 245 -7.21 12.57 -4.88
CA ALA A 245 -6.73 13.08 -6.16
C ALA A 245 -7.68 12.83 -7.34
N LYS A 246 -8.84 12.19 -7.15
CA LYS A 246 -9.75 11.78 -8.23
C LYS A 246 -10.13 12.88 -9.22
N ASN A 247 -10.39 14.08 -8.73
CA ASN A 247 -10.79 15.21 -9.58
C ASN A 247 -9.62 15.86 -10.32
N SER A 248 -8.38 15.53 -9.96
CA SER A 248 -7.15 16.02 -10.58
C SER A 248 -6.58 15.03 -11.60
N ILE A 249 -7.23 13.88 -11.78
CA ILE A 249 -6.81 12.83 -12.70
C ILE A 249 -7.50 13.04 -14.04
N ARG A 250 -6.70 13.13 -15.10
CA ARG A 250 -7.21 13.09 -16.46
C ARG A 250 -7.60 11.66 -16.80
N LYS A 251 -8.85 11.48 -17.23
CA LYS A 251 -9.38 10.18 -17.66
C LYS A 251 -8.75 9.78 -19.00
N GLU A 252 -7.61 9.09 -18.94
CA GLU A 252 -6.93 8.45 -20.07
C GLU A 252 -6.97 6.92 -19.92
N GLU A 253 -6.25 6.19 -20.78
CA GLU A 253 -6.13 4.72 -20.70
C GLU A 253 -5.56 4.27 -19.35
N ASP A 254 -6.11 3.19 -18.81
CA ASP A 254 -5.70 2.58 -17.54
C ASP A 254 -4.26 2.04 -17.68
N LEU A 255 -3.27 2.78 -17.17
CA LEU A 255 -1.87 2.35 -17.15
C LEU A 255 -1.60 1.51 -15.90
N PHE A 256 -1.55 0.19 -16.10
CA PHE A 256 -1.46 -0.78 -15.01
C PHE A 256 -0.31 -1.76 -15.20
N TYR A 257 0.55 -1.91 -14.19
CA TYR A 257 1.55 -2.98 -14.17
C TYR A 257 1.14 -4.05 -13.15
N PRO A 258 0.71 -5.24 -13.60
CA PRO A 258 0.35 -6.32 -12.69
C PRO A 258 1.56 -6.83 -11.91
N ALA A 259 1.32 -7.22 -10.67
CA ALA A 259 2.22 -8.01 -9.83
C ALA A 259 2.81 -9.20 -10.62
N ILE A 260 4.10 -9.50 -10.41
CA ILE A 260 4.79 -10.53 -11.19
C ILE A 260 4.13 -11.92 -11.08
N ASN A 261 3.58 -12.27 -9.91
CA ASN A 261 2.85 -13.52 -9.77
C ASN A 261 1.48 -13.48 -10.46
N LYS A 262 0.81 -12.33 -10.58
CA LYS A 262 -0.40 -12.21 -11.42
C LYS A 262 -0.07 -12.53 -12.88
N VAL A 263 1.06 -12.03 -13.38
CA VAL A 263 1.58 -12.33 -14.73
C VAL A 263 1.87 -13.81 -14.90
N LEU A 264 2.68 -14.39 -14.01
CA LEU A 264 3.07 -15.79 -14.05
C LEU A 264 1.84 -16.71 -14.02
N ARG A 265 0.90 -16.47 -13.10
CA ARG A 265 -0.33 -17.28 -12.99
C ARG A 265 -1.20 -17.17 -14.24
N LYS A 266 -1.32 -15.99 -14.87
CA LYS A 266 -2.07 -15.84 -16.13
C LYS A 266 -1.40 -16.65 -17.25
N ARG A 267 -0.08 -16.54 -17.41
CA ARG A 267 0.67 -17.33 -18.40
C ARG A 267 0.48 -18.83 -18.21
N LEU A 268 0.60 -19.32 -16.97
CA LEU A 268 0.38 -20.74 -16.66
C LEU A 268 -1.04 -21.17 -17.04
N ARG A 269 -2.07 -20.37 -16.75
CA ARG A 269 -3.46 -20.69 -17.12
C ARG A 269 -3.68 -20.80 -18.64
N GLU A 270 -2.97 -19.99 -19.43
CA GLU A 270 -3.08 -19.95 -20.89
C GLU A 270 -2.21 -20.99 -21.63
N MET A 271 -1.40 -21.76 -20.89
CA MET A 271 -0.63 -22.88 -21.41
C MET A 271 -1.48 -24.14 -21.54
N SER A 272 -1.19 -24.92 -22.57
CA SER A 272 -1.63 -26.32 -22.68
C SER A 272 -1.01 -27.21 -21.59
N GLU A 273 -1.59 -28.38 -21.34
CA GLU A 273 -1.05 -29.33 -20.34
C GLU A 273 0.40 -29.75 -20.64
N ASP A 274 0.71 -29.97 -21.91
CA ASP A 274 2.06 -30.30 -22.39
C ASP A 274 3.07 -29.16 -22.13
N GLU A 275 2.70 -27.91 -22.44
CA GLU A 275 3.53 -26.74 -22.12
C GLU A 275 3.75 -26.58 -20.61
N ARG A 276 2.72 -26.82 -19.79
CA ARG A 276 2.86 -26.77 -18.32
C ARG A 276 3.77 -27.87 -17.80
N GLY A 277 3.67 -29.08 -18.35
CA GLY A 277 4.56 -30.19 -18.03
C GLY A 277 6.03 -29.84 -18.31
N ARG A 278 6.31 -29.26 -19.48
CA ARG A 278 7.65 -28.75 -19.82
C ARG A 278 8.10 -27.61 -18.90
N TYR A 279 7.23 -26.66 -18.56
CA TYR A 279 7.54 -25.61 -17.59
C TYR A 279 7.98 -26.20 -16.23
N VAL A 280 7.22 -27.16 -15.69
CA VAL A 280 7.54 -27.77 -14.38
C VAL A 280 8.87 -28.52 -14.43
N LEU A 281 9.14 -29.24 -15.53
CA LEU A 281 10.41 -29.93 -15.73
C LEU A 281 11.58 -28.94 -15.82
N LEU A 282 11.48 -27.94 -16.71
CA LEU A 282 12.54 -26.96 -16.97
C LEU A 282 12.81 -26.01 -15.79
N LYS A 283 11.85 -25.87 -14.88
CA LYS A 283 12.00 -25.12 -13.63
C LYS A 283 13.00 -25.78 -12.67
N SER A 284 13.10 -27.12 -12.66
CA SER A 284 14.03 -27.84 -11.79
C SER A 284 15.26 -28.35 -12.54
N ASP A 285 15.14 -28.66 -13.83
CA ASP A 285 16.21 -29.20 -14.66
C ASP A 285 16.19 -28.61 -16.08
N VAL A 286 17.27 -27.92 -16.45
CA VAL A 286 17.43 -27.28 -17.78
C VAL A 286 18.17 -28.15 -18.79
N THR A 287 18.38 -29.44 -18.53
CA THR A 287 19.07 -30.36 -19.47
C THR A 287 18.46 -30.36 -20.87
N THR A 288 17.13 -30.29 -20.97
CA THR A 288 16.39 -30.31 -22.24
C THR A 288 16.03 -28.90 -22.75
N ILE A 289 16.60 -27.83 -22.18
CA ILE A 289 16.24 -26.43 -22.53
C ILE A 289 16.46 -26.10 -24.02
N ASN A 290 17.44 -26.74 -24.66
CA ASN A 290 17.74 -26.53 -26.07
C ASN A 290 16.63 -27.03 -26.99
N GLU A 291 15.79 -27.96 -26.53
CA GLU A 291 14.66 -28.51 -27.27
C GLU A 291 13.39 -27.63 -27.12
N GLU A 292 13.35 -26.77 -26.10
CA GLU A 292 12.20 -25.90 -25.84
C GLU A 292 12.15 -24.72 -26.82
N ASN A 293 11.09 -24.62 -27.61
CA ASN A 293 10.87 -23.57 -28.61
C ASN A 293 9.67 -22.66 -28.27
N SER A 294 8.88 -23.00 -27.24
CA SER A 294 7.73 -22.22 -26.80
C SER A 294 8.20 -20.97 -26.06
N VAL A 295 7.95 -19.81 -26.68
CA VAL A 295 8.13 -18.50 -26.05
C VAL A 295 7.30 -18.39 -24.77
N LYS A 296 6.12 -19.00 -24.70
CA LYS A 296 5.27 -18.98 -23.50
C LYS A 296 5.96 -19.63 -22.31
N VAL A 297 6.53 -20.82 -22.51
CA VAL A 297 7.21 -21.59 -21.45
C VAL A 297 8.44 -20.83 -20.96
N LEU A 298 9.28 -20.36 -21.89
CA LEU A 298 10.50 -19.63 -21.55
C LEU A 298 10.20 -18.29 -20.85
N ASP A 299 9.20 -17.53 -21.30
CA ASP A 299 8.79 -16.28 -20.65
C ASP A 299 8.28 -16.53 -19.22
N ALA A 300 7.49 -17.59 -18.99
CA ALA A 300 7.01 -17.94 -17.65
C ALA A 300 8.15 -18.37 -16.72
N LEU A 301 9.13 -19.12 -17.23
CA LEU A 301 10.33 -19.47 -16.47
C LEU A 301 11.15 -18.21 -16.09
N ILE A 302 11.26 -17.25 -17.01
CA ILE A 302 11.92 -15.96 -16.73
C ILE A 302 11.16 -15.20 -15.64
N ASP A 303 9.83 -15.10 -15.73
CA ASP A 303 9.02 -14.43 -14.71
C ASP A 303 9.16 -15.11 -13.33
N PHE A 304 9.19 -16.45 -13.30
CA PHE A 304 9.43 -17.22 -12.08
C PHE A 304 10.81 -16.94 -11.47
N TYR A 305 11.89 -17.05 -12.25
CA TYR A 305 13.24 -16.80 -11.74
C TYR A 305 13.48 -15.34 -11.39
N LYS A 306 12.82 -14.41 -12.09
CA LYS A 306 12.84 -12.99 -11.75
C LYS A 306 12.21 -12.77 -10.37
N PHE A 307 11.05 -13.36 -10.09
CA PHE A 307 10.42 -13.29 -8.76
C PHE A 307 11.34 -13.86 -7.66
N GLU A 308 11.91 -15.06 -7.88
CA GLU A 308 12.87 -15.68 -6.94
C GLU A 308 14.12 -14.80 -6.72
N SER A 309 14.63 -14.19 -7.79
CA SER A 309 15.79 -13.29 -7.72
C SER A 309 15.51 -12.08 -6.86
N TYR A 310 14.38 -11.39 -7.09
CA TYR A 310 14.07 -10.22 -6.29
C TYR A 310 13.73 -10.55 -4.84
N LYS A 311 13.03 -11.68 -4.59
CA LYS A 311 12.75 -12.15 -3.23
C LYS A 311 14.01 -12.47 -2.43
N SER A 312 15.10 -12.83 -3.11
CA SER A 312 16.42 -13.09 -2.51
C SER A 312 17.34 -11.87 -2.53
N ASN A 313 16.82 -10.64 -2.71
CA ASN A 313 17.62 -9.42 -2.84
C ASN A 313 18.69 -9.52 -3.96
N SER A 314 18.34 -10.16 -5.07
CA SER A 314 19.22 -10.46 -6.22
C SER A 314 20.37 -11.44 -5.91
N ASN A 315 20.27 -12.20 -4.82
CA ASN A 315 21.25 -13.21 -4.44
C ASN A 315 20.68 -14.62 -4.66
N LEU A 316 20.43 -14.97 -5.93
CA LEU A 316 20.14 -16.36 -6.29
C LEU A 316 21.33 -17.25 -5.99
N ASP A 317 21.06 -18.49 -5.56
CA ASP A 317 22.10 -19.50 -5.46
C ASP A 317 22.69 -19.82 -6.85
N THR A 318 23.93 -20.32 -6.87
CA THR A 318 24.70 -20.56 -8.09
C THR A 318 23.96 -21.45 -9.10
N GLU A 319 23.22 -22.46 -8.62
CA GLU A 319 22.48 -23.38 -9.49
C GLU A 319 21.26 -22.72 -10.11
N LYS A 320 20.46 -21.98 -9.32
CA LYS A 320 19.34 -21.18 -9.85
C LYS A 320 19.82 -20.11 -10.82
N GLN A 321 20.93 -19.43 -10.52
CA GLN A 321 21.51 -18.43 -11.41
C GLN A 321 21.94 -19.06 -12.74
N LYS A 322 22.57 -20.24 -12.71
CA LYS A 322 22.96 -20.99 -13.91
C LYS A 322 21.73 -21.36 -14.74
N ARG A 323 20.67 -21.89 -14.12
CA ARG A 323 19.41 -22.21 -14.81
C ARG A 323 18.78 -20.99 -15.46
N MET A 324 18.65 -19.89 -14.71
CA MET A 324 18.14 -18.62 -15.21
C MET A 324 18.94 -18.14 -16.43
N ASN A 325 20.27 -18.23 -16.38
CA ASN A 325 21.14 -17.85 -17.49
C ASN A 325 20.91 -18.72 -18.74
N GLU A 326 20.77 -20.03 -18.60
CA GLU A 326 20.48 -20.92 -19.73
C GLU A 326 19.09 -20.65 -20.35
N ILE A 327 18.08 -20.38 -19.52
CA ILE A 327 16.75 -20.00 -19.97
C ILE A 327 16.80 -18.67 -20.74
N LEU A 328 17.52 -17.67 -20.23
CA LEU A 328 17.69 -16.37 -20.89
C LEU A 328 18.42 -16.51 -22.23
N LYS A 329 19.51 -17.29 -22.27
CA LYS A 329 20.24 -17.58 -23.52
C LYS A 329 19.33 -18.25 -24.55
N ARG A 330 18.58 -19.27 -24.14
CA ARG A 330 17.65 -19.97 -25.03
C ARG A 330 16.57 -19.01 -25.56
N ARG A 331 15.96 -18.22 -24.67
CA ARG A 331 14.93 -17.24 -25.04
C ARG A 331 15.45 -16.20 -26.02
N ALA A 332 16.67 -15.70 -25.82
CA ALA A 332 17.31 -14.75 -26.73
C ALA A 332 17.60 -15.36 -28.10
N ALA A 333 17.99 -16.64 -28.15
CA ALA A 333 18.32 -17.35 -29.38
C ALA A 333 17.11 -17.52 -30.33
N LEU A 334 15.89 -17.57 -29.80
CA LEU A 334 14.68 -17.70 -30.63
C LEU A 334 14.44 -16.50 -31.55
N ARG A 335 14.94 -15.30 -31.22
CA ARG A 335 14.76 -14.05 -32.01
C ARG A 335 13.31 -13.70 -32.36
N VAL A 336 12.34 -14.28 -31.66
CA VAL A 336 10.92 -13.94 -31.75
C VAL A 336 10.56 -13.01 -30.61
N SER A 337 9.87 -11.91 -30.92
CA SER A 337 9.31 -11.01 -29.91
C SER A 337 8.23 -11.73 -29.12
N SER A 338 8.18 -11.53 -27.80
CA SER A 338 7.02 -11.98 -27.04
C SER A 338 5.78 -11.24 -27.53
N ASN A 339 4.63 -11.93 -27.54
CA ASN A 339 3.36 -11.25 -27.66
C ASN A 339 3.24 -10.23 -26.53
N THR A 340 2.65 -9.07 -26.82
CA THR A 340 2.28 -8.10 -25.79
C THR A 340 1.40 -8.80 -24.76
N PHE A 341 1.91 -8.94 -23.54
CA PHE A 341 1.13 -9.49 -22.44
C PHE A 341 -0.03 -8.54 -22.16
N SER A 342 -1.23 -8.94 -22.53
CA SER A 342 -2.46 -8.23 -22.17
C SER A 342 -2.93 -8.74 -20.82
N TYR A 343 -3.18 -7.84 -19.88
CA TYR A 343 -3.88 -8.16 -18.64
C TYR A 343 -5.23 -7.44 -18.69
N ASP A 344 -6.31 -8.18 -18.55
CA ASP A 344 -7.65 -7.61 -18.54
C ASP A 344 -7.84 -6.97 -17.17
N ILE A 345 -7.69 -5.64 -17.12
CA ILE A 345 -7.79 -4.87 -15.88
C ILE A 345 -9.23 -4.97 -15.40
N ASN A 346 -9.42 -5.57 -14.21
CA ASN A 346 -10.70 -5.49 -13.53
C ASN A 346 -10.87 -4.08 -12.99
N LYS A 347 -11.77 -3.29 -13.58
CA LYS A 347 -12.03 -1.91 -13.15
C LYS A 347 -12.55 -1.80 -11.72
N GLU A 348 -13.10 -2.88 -11.17
CA GLU A 348 -13.50 -2.90 -9.76
C GLU A 348 -12.31 -2.97 -8.81
N GLU A 349 -11.13 -3.40 -9.26
CA GLU A 349 -9.88 -3.39 -8.47
C GLU A 349 -9.22 -2.01 -8.43
N ASP A 350 -9.72 -1.02 -9.19
CA ASP A 350 -9.13 0.32 -9.26
C ASP A 350 -9.14 1.01 -7.88
N PRO A 351 -7.97 1.30 -7.28
CA PRO A 351 -7.80 1.95 -5.97
C PRO A 351 -8.65 3.21 -5.77
N ILE A 352 -9.00 3.93 -6.84
CA ILE A 352 -9.84 5.12 -6.77
C ILE A 352 -11.26 4.83 -6.26
N LEU A 353 -11.67 3.56 -6.28
CA LEU A 353 -12.97 3.07 -5.83
C LEU A 353 -12.94 2.52 -4.40
N PHE A 354 -11.79 2.56 -3.73
CA PHE A 354 -11.64 2.05 -2.36
C PHE A 354 -12.61 2.76 -1.40
N HIS A 355 -13.14 2.05 -0.41
CA HIS A 355 -14.01 2.63 0.59
C HIS A 355 -13.22 3.48 1.61
N ASP A 356 -13.88 4.22 2.50
CA ASP A 356 -13.15 4.88 3.60
C ASP A 356 -12.79 3.84 4.68
N PRO A 357 -11.57 3.86 5.24
CA PRO A 357 -11.12 2.84 6.19
C PRO A 357 -11.82 2.98 7.54
N ASN A 358 -11.99 4.21 8.03
CA ASN A 358 -12.57 4.41 9.35
C ASN A 358 -14.06 4.10 9.34
N SER A 359 -14.55 3.57 10.44
CA SER A 359 -15.99 3.32 10.58
C SER A 359 -16.48 3.27 12.01
N LEU A 360 -17.77 3.55 12.14
CA LEU A 360 -18.55 3.41 13.36
C LEU A 360 -19.68 2.41 13.09
N SER A 361 -19.74 1.33 13.87
CA SER A 361 -20.82 0.35 13.80
C SER A 361 -21.70 0.43 15.04
N LEU A 362 -23.01 0.47 14.82
CA LEU A 362 -24.04 0.35 15.86
C LEU A 362 -24.89 -0.87 15.56
N GLY A 363 -25.15 -1.69 16.58
CA GLY A 363 -25.86 -2.95 16.37
C GLY A 363 -26.55 -3.51 17.60
N VAL A 364 -27.15 -4.67 17.41
CA VAL A 364 -27.80 -5.47 18.44
C VAL A 364 -27.28 -6.91 18.36
N ALA A 365 -27.17 -7.55 19.51
CA ALA A 365 -26.79 -8.95 19.62
C ALA A 365 -27.72 -9.71 20.56
N GLN A 366 -28.01 -10.96 20.23
CA GLN A 366 -28.60 -11.93 21.14
C GLN A 366 -27.55 -12.98 21.49
N ILE A 367 -27.18 -13.07 22.76
CA ILE A 367 -26.15 -13.98 23.28
C ILE A 367 -26.73 -14.68 24.51
N ASP A 368 -26.81 -16.01 24.51
CA ASP A 368 -27.39 -16.81 25.61
C ASP A 368 -28.78 -16.30 26.06
N ASN A 369 -29.67 -16.01 25.11
CA ASN A 369 -31.01 -15.42 25.30
C ASN A 369 -31.04 -14.02 25.93
N ARG A 370 -29.90 -13.30 26.00
CA ARG A 370 -29.83 -11.92 26.45
C ARG A 370 -29.55 -10.98 25.28
N THR A 371 -30.23 -9.85 25.27
CA THR A 371 -30.03 -8.80 24.26
C THR A 371 -28.96 -7.81 24.73
N TYR A 372 -28.08 -7.44 23.82
CA TYR A 372 -27.05 -6.43 24.02
C TYR A 372 -27.08 -5.43 22.85
N GLY A 373 -26.84 -4.15 23.14
CA GLY A 373 -26.39 -3.20 22.15
C GLY A 373 -24.91 -3.41 21.84
N LEU A 374 -24.52 -3.17 20.60
CA LEU A 374 -23.14 -3.25 20.11
C LEU A 374 -22.68 -1.87 19.66
N LEU A 375 -21.45 -1.53 20.02
CA LEU A 375 -20.74 -0.35 19.52
C LEU A 375 -19.35 -0.80 19.08
N GLU A 376 -18.97 -0.47 17.85
CA GLU A 376 -17.64 -0.71 17.33
C GLU A 376 -17.12 0.55 16.65
N TYR A 377 -15.88 0.92 16.97
CA TYR A 377 -15.15 1.98 16.28
C TYR A 377 -13.89 1.40 15.66
N LYS A 378 -13.64 1.69 14.39
CA LYS A 378 -12.51 1.18 13.63
C LYS A 378 -11.78 2.31 12.94
N LEU A 379 -10.46 2.29 13.05
CA LEU A 379 -9.54 3.04 12.19
C LEU A 379 -9.00 2.16 11.05
N GLY A 380 -9.38 0.87 11.03
CA GLY A 380 -8.79 -0.19 10.21
C GLY A 380 -8.98 -0.02 8.71
N TYR A 381 -8.17 -0.74 7.92
CA TYR A 381 -8.03 -0.52 6.48
C TYR A 381 -9.10 -1.25 5.64
N GLN A 382 -9.09 -2.59 5.67
CA GLN A 382 -9.98 -3.46 4.89
C GLN A 382 -10.07 -4.83 5.58
N GLY A 383 -11.24 -5.21 6.09
CA GLY A 383 -11.48 -6.52 6.70
C GLY A 383 -11.89 -7.61 5.71
N LEU A 384 -11.83 -8.88 6.13
CA LEU A 384 -12.21 -10.03 5.31
C LEU A 384 -13.70 -10.02 4.89
N THR A 385 -14.57 -9.39 5.69
CA THR A 385 -16.00 -9.25 5.43
C THR A 385 -16.36 -8.02 4.60
N ASP A 386 -15.38 -7.16 4.30
CA ASP A 386 -15.60 -5.96 3.50
C ASP A 386 -15.52 -6.30 1.99
N GLY A 387 -16.18 -5.48 1.16
CA GLY A 387 -16.17 -5.63 -0.30
C GLY A 387 -14.78 -5.39 -0.89
N PRO A 388 -14.34 -6.14 -1.93
CA PRO A 388 -12.97 -6.02 -2.48
C PRO A 388 -12.80 -4.83 -3.43
N ARG A 389 -13.78 -3.92 -3.51
CA ARG A 389 -13.77 -2.82 -4.48
C ARG A 389 -12.63 -1.85 -4.18
N GLY A 390 -11.84 -1.54 -5.18
CA GLY A 390 -10.61 -0.76 -5.09
C GLY A 390 -9.48 -1.45 -4.33
N HIS A 391 -9.57 -2.76 -4.11
CA HIS A 391 -8.57 -3.53 -3.40
C HIS A 391 -8.12 -4.77 -4.21
N ASP A 392 -6.94 -5.31 -3.90
CA ASP A 392 -6.33 -6.43 -4.63
C ASP A 392 -7.08 -7.78 -4.51
N GLY A 393 -8.04 -7.90 -3.58
CA GLY A 393 -8.78 -9.14 -3.29
C GLY A 393 -7.99 -10.26 -2.59
N PHE A 394 -6.72 -10.04 -2.21
CA PHE A 394 -5.84 -11.04 -1.59
C PHE A 394 -5.38 -10.66 -0.19
N SER A 395 -5.28 -9.36 0.10
CA SER A 395 -4.74 -8.85 1.36
C SER A 395 -5.85 -8.22 2.18
N TYR A 396 -6.00 -8.61 3.46
CA TYR A 396 -6.98 -8.00 4.37
C TYR A 396 -6.27 -7.58 5.63
N ILE A 397 -6.44 -6.33 6.03
CA ILE A 397 -5.77 -5.69 7.15
C ILE A 397 -6.82 -4.92 7.94
N ASP A 398 -7.12 -5.37 9.15
CA ASP A 398 -7.93 -4.64 10.12
C ASP A 398 -7.04 -4.25 11.30
N TYR A 399 -7.12 -3.02 11.80
CA TYR A 399 -6.30 -2.56 12.92
C TYR A 399 -7.04 -1.51 13.74
N LEU A 400 -6.61 -1.36 15.00
CA LEU A 400 -7.14 -0.39 15.96
C LEU A 400 -8.68 -0.34 15.99
N GLY A 401 -9.29 -1.50 16.20
CA GLY A 401 -10.73 -1.66 16.38
C GLY A 401 -11.10 -1.78 17.85
N ILE A 402 -12.06 -0.98 18.32
CA ILE A 402 -12.56 -1.02 19.69
C ILE A 402 -14.00 -1.54 19.63
N LYS A 403 -14.26 -2.70 20.23
CA LYS A 403 -15.60 -3.30 20.30
C LYS A 403 -16.10 -3.30 21.73
N SER A 404 -17.34 -2.86 21.89
CA SER A 404 -18.04 -2.83 23.18
C SER A 404 -19.44 -3.41 23.03
N LYS A 405 -19.90 -4.06 24.10
CA LYS A 405 -21.29 -4.49 24.25
C LYS A 405 -21.90 -3.82 25.48
N PHE A 406 -23.17 -3.46 25.40
CA PHE A 406 -23.86 -2.81 26.49
C PHE A 406 -25.30 -3.31 26.64
N ASN A 407 -25.84 -3.17 27.84
CA ASN A 407 -27.24 -3.38 28.16
C ASN A 407 -27.62 -2.43 29.30
N ASP A 408 -28.86 -2.51 29.80
CA ASP A 408 -29.39 -1.61 30.84
C ASP A 408 -28.56 -1.57 32.12
N LYS A 409 -27.71 -2.57 32.37
CA LYS A 409 -26.95 -2.74 33.62
C LYS A 409 -25.44 -2.56 33.46
N SER A 410 -24.91 -2.63 32.24
CA SER A 410 -23.46 -2.69 32.04
C SER A 410 -23.04 -2.22 30.66
N PHE A 411 -21.92 -1.50 30.61
CA PHE A 411 -21.14 -1.25 29.40
C PHE A 411 -19.81 -2.01 29.56
N LYS A 412 -19.51 -2.91 28.63
CA LYS A 412 -18.30 -3.72 28.66
C LYS A 412 -17.54 -3.56 27.35
N LEU A 413 -16.27 -3.14 27.47
CA LEU A 413 -15.30 -3.29 26.40
C LEU A 413 -15.00 -4.78 26.22
N THR A 414 -15.17 -5.30 25.01
CA THR A 414 -15.03 -6.73 24.70
C THR A 414 -13.74 -7.07 23.99
N GLU A 415 -13.30 -6.19 23.07
CA GLU A 415 -12.10 -6.43 22.27
C GLU A 415 -11.46 -5.08 21.89
N ILE A 416 -10.14 -5.00 21.99
CA ILE A 416 -9.33 -4.03 21.26
C ILE A 416 -8.51 -4.82 20.24
N ASN A 417 -8.94 -4.80 18.98
CA ASN A 417 -8.16 -5.33 17.86
C ASN A 417 -6.98 -4.39 17.61
N LEU A 418 -5.75 -4.84 17.85
CA LEU A 418 -4.58 -4.05 17.49
C LEU A 418 -4.27 -4.22 16.01
N VAL A 419 -4.21 -5.47 15.54
CA VAL A 419 -4.01 -5.79 14.12
C VAL A 419 -4.48 -7.22 13.82
N GLU A 420 -5.14 -7.39 12.69
CA GLU A 420 -5.49 -8.68 12.10
C GLU A 420 -5.18 -8.64 10.61
N ILE A 421 -4.31 -9.55 10.17
CA ILE A 421 -3.85 -9.64 8.78
C ILE A 421 -4.24 -11.01 8.23
N ASN A 422 -4.91 -11.03 7.08
CA ASN A 422 -5.15 -12.24 6.31
C ASN A 422 -4.54 -12.04 4.92
N SER A 423 -3.50 -12.81 4.60
CA SER A 423 -2.91 -12.89 3.26
C SER A 423 -3.42 -14.16 2.58
N LEU A 424 -4.35 -14.03 1.64
CA LEU A 424 -4.98 -15.12 0.90
C LEU A 424 -4.34 -15.25 -0.49
N ALA A 425 -3.10 -15.71 -0.54
CA ALA A 425 -2.39 -15.87 -1.80
C ALA A 425 -2.99 -17.01 -2.64
N PRO A 426 -3.25 -16.81 -3.95
CA PRO A 426 -3.73 -17.88 -4.83
C PRO A 426 -2.68 -18.98 -4.98
N PHE A 427 -2.96 -20.15 -4.41
CA PHE A 427 -2.07 -21.30 -4.46
C PHE A 427 -2.17 -22.00 -5.83
N LEU A 428 -1.01 -22.24 -6.45
CA LEU A 428 -0.85 -23.11 -7.62
C LEU A 428 0.29 -24.10 -7.35
N LEU A 429 0.16 -25.35 -7.80
CA LEU A 429 1.19 -26.37 -7.60
C LEU A 429 2.50 -26.02 -8.34
N GLU A 430 2.38 -25.43 -9.52
CA GLU A 430 3.49 -25.06 -10.40
C GLU A 430 4.19 -23.76 -9.95
N ALA A 431 3.50 -22.93 -9.16
CA ALA A 431 3.96 -21.64 -8.63
C ALA A 431 3.42 -21.42 -7.21
N GLN A 432 4.00 -22.15 -6.25
CA GLN A 432 3.50 -22.21 -4.87
C GLN A 432 3.68 -20.87 -4.15
N THR A 433 2.58 -20.30 -3.68
CA THR A 433 2.54 -19.17 -2.75
C THR A 433 1.58 -19.53 -1.63
N TYR A 434 2.06 -19.52 -0.38
CA TYR A 434 1.26 -19.88 0.77
C TYR A 434 0.55 -18.66 1.35
N SER A 435 -0.66 -18.91 1.85
CA SER A 435 -1.43 -17.95 2.62
C SER A 435 -0.92 -17.92 4.06
N TRP A 436 -1.12 -16.80 4.74
CA TRP A 436 -0.79 -16.70 6.16
C TRP A 436 -1.73 -15.73 6.87
N ASN A 437 -1.84 -15.90 8.18
CA ASN A 437 -2.65 -15.05 9.05
C ASN A 437 -1.86 -14.67 10.30
N PHE A 438 -2.03 -13.43 10.74
CA PHE A 438 -1.53 -12.93 12.01
C PHE A 438 -2.65 -12.16 12.71
N LYS A 439 -2.77 -12.33 14.02
CA LYS A 439 -3.73 -11.60 14.84
C LYS A 439 -3.11 -11.17 16.16
N MET A 440 -3.36 -9.93 16.57
CA MET A 440 -3.06 -9.42 17.89
C MET A 440 -4.23 -8.59 18.41
N ASP A 441 -4.83 -9.03 19.51
CA ASP A 441 -5.97 -8.37 20.13
C ASP A 441 -5.94 -8.45 21.66
N PHE A 442 -6.47 -7.45 22.34
CA PHE A 442 -6.82 -7.55 23.75
C PHE A 442 -8.28 -7.95 23.85
N MET A 443 -8.58 -9.12 24.40
CA MET A 443 -9.94 -9.61 24.51
C MET A 443 -10.31 -9.93 25.96
N ARG A 444 -11.57 -9.65 26.31
CA ARG A 444 -12.17 -10.13 27.54
C ARG A 444 -12.99 -11.39 27.23
N ARG A 445 -12.51 -12.57 27.64
CA ARG A 445 -13.25 -13.83 27.47
C ARG A 445 -14.09 -14.09 28.74
N ASP A 446 -15.40 -13.93 28.62
CA ASP A 446 -16.38 -14.28 29.67
C ASP A 446 -16.42 -15.80 29.97
N PHE A 447 -15.70 -16.63 29.19
CA PHE A 447 -15.96 -18.07 29.09
C PHE A 447 -15.11 -18.96 30.02
N LEU A 448 -13.86 -18.59 30.34
CA LEU A 448 -12.96 -19.45 31.11
C LEU A 448 -12.60 -18.87 32.48
N LEU A 449 -12.38 -17.55 32.60
CA LEU A 449 -11.91 -16.93 33.85
C LEU A 449 -12.41 -15.49 34.11
N ASP A 450 -13.28 -14.90 33.26
CA ASP A 450 -13.61 -13.45 33.26
C ASP A 450 -12.33 -12.57 33.36
N GLU A 451 -11.29 -13.00 32.65
CA GLU A 451 -9.98 -12.36 32.61
C GLU A 451 -9.76 -11.63 31.27
N ASN A 452 -8.91 -10.61 31.32
CA ASN A 452 -8.40 -9.92 30.13
C ASN A 452 -7.18 -10.67 29.62
N TYR A 453 -7.17 -10.97 28.33
CA TYR A 453 -6.06 -11.64 27.66
C TYR A 453 -5.49 -10.76 26.55
N LEU A 454 -4.17 -10.73 26.46
CA LEU A 454 -3.51 -10.46 25.18
C LEU A 454 -3.55 -11.76 24.36
N ASN A 455 -4.17 -11.71 23.19
CA ASN A 455 -4.22 -12.79 22.25
C ASN A 455 -3.23 -12.53 21.11
N LEU A 456 -2.37 -13.51 20.84
CA LEU A 456 -1.39 -13.50 19.75
C LEU A 456 -1.58 -14.75 18.90
N GLY A 457 -2.09 -14.60 17.69
CA GLY A 457 -2.36 -15.68 16.76
C GLY A 457 -1.46 -15.62 15.53
N GLY A 458 -1.00 -16.79 15.06
CA GLY A 458 -0.28 -16.93 13.80
C GLY A 458 -0.64 -18.24 13.11
N ALA A 459 -0.79 -18.20 11.78
CA ALA A 459 -1.10 -19.40 10.98
C ALA A 459 -0.51 -19.35 9.57
N LEU A 460 -0.27 -20.53 9.01
CA LEU A 460 0.07 -20.75 7.60
C LEU A 460 -1.06 -21.52 6.93
N GLY A 461 -1.21 -21.33 5.62
CA GLY A 461 -2.37 -21.83 4.92
C GLY A 461 -2.22 -21.87 3.40
N VAL A 462 -3.32 -22.25 2.77
CA VAL A 462 -3.49 -22.24 1.31
C VAL A 462 -4.84 -21.62 0.98
N SER A 463 -4.92 -20.96 -0.17
CA SER A 463 -6.16 -20.37 -0.68
C SER A 463 -6.34 -20.68 -2.15
N VAL A 464 -7.56 -21.03 -2.55
CA VAL A 464 -7.95 -21.37 -3.92
C VAL A 464 -9.08 -20.44 -4.33
N PHE A 465 -8.96 -19.89 -5.54
CA PHE A 465 -9.88 -18.91 -6.10
C PHE A 465 -10.67 -19.52 -7.26
N ARG A 466 -11.98 -19.27 -7.30
CA ARG A 466 -12.87 -19.64 -8.41
C ARG A 466 -13.86 -18.49 -8.67
N GLY A 467 -13.57 -17.68 -9.69
CA GLY A 467 -14.25 -16.39 -9.85
C GLY A 467 -14.03 -15.53 -8.60
N ASP A 468 -15.08 -14.92 -8.08
CA ASP A 468 -15.03 -14.13 -6.85
C ASP A 468 -15.20 -14.96 -5.55
N SER A 469 -15.13 -16.29 -5.66
CA SER A 469 -15.18 -17.20 -4.52
C SER A 469 -13.78 -17.58 -4.06
N ILE A 470 -13.55 -17.56 -2.75
CA ILE A 470 -12.28 -17.89 -2.12
C ILE A 470 -12.52 -19.01 -1.11
N PHE A 471 -11.86 -20.15 -1.31
CA PHE A 471 -11.72 -21.17 -0.29
C PHE A 471 -10.34 -21.06 0.36
N PHE A 472 -10.27 -21.09 1.68
CA PHE A 472 -9.00 -21.01 2.39
C PHE A 472 -8.96 -21.95 3.59
N SER A 473 -7.75 -22.40 3.92
CA SER A 473 -7.48 -23.19 5.12
C SER A 473 -6.23 -22.68 5.82
N PHE A 474 -6.29 -22.56 7.14
CA PHE A 474 -5.18 -22.17 7.99
C PHE A 474 -4.94 -23.22 9.08
N PHE A 475 -3.66 -23.46 9.34
CA PHE A 475 -3.17 -24.22 10.49
C PHE A 475 -2.22 -23.33 11.27
N GLY A 476 -2.47 -23.19 12.57
CA GLY A 476 -1.74 -22.24 13.39
C GLY A 476 -1.93 -22.45 14.88
N ALA A 477 -1.58 -21.45 15.67
CA ALA A 477 -1.79 -21.43 17.11
C ALA A 477 -2.14 -20.02 17.60
N GLU A 478 -2.90 -19.95 18.69
CA GLU A 478 -3.19 -18.71 19.42
C GLU A 478 -2.62 -18.78 20.85
N GLY A 479 -1.77 -17.83 21.20
CA GLY A 479 -1.25 -17.61 22.54
C GLY A 479 -2.15 -16.64 23.29
N LEU A 480 -2.74 -17.09 24.39
CA LEU A 480 -3.56 -16.27 25.28
C LEU A 480 -2.76 -16.00 26.55
N ILE A 481 -2.39 -14.73 26.76
CA ILE A 481 -1.56 -14.27 27.86
C ILE A 481 -2.42 -13.42 28.79
N GLY A 482 -2.84 -14.02 29.90
CA GLY A 482 -3.57 -13.38 30.99
C GLY A 482 -2.66 -13.09 32.18
N LYS A 483 -3.24 -12.51 33.24
CA LYS A 483 -2.50 -12.13 34.45
C LYS A 483 -1.97 -13.35 35.19
N ASP A 484 -2.82 -14.36 35.35
CA ASP A 484 -2.54 -15.55 36.16
C ASP A 484 -2.43 -16.82 35.30
N THR A 485 -2.86 -16.75 34.03
CA THR A 485 -2.89 -17.89 33.11
C THR A 485 -2.30 -17.52 31.75
N SER A 486 -1.44 -18.38 31.22
CA SER A 486 -0.96 -18.30 29.83
C SER A 486 -1.13 -19.66 29.17
N ARG A 487 -1.62 -19.68 27.93
CA ARG A 487 -1.80 -20.92 27.17
C ARG A 487 -1.55 -20.71 25.69
N LEU A 488 -1.19 -21.80 25.01
CA LEU A 488 -1.01 -21.85 23.57
C LEU A 488 -1.95 -22.91 23.02
N ASP A 489 -2.88 -22.48 22.17
CA ASP A 489 -3.94 -23.33 21.65
C ASP A 489 -3.73 -23.49 20.12
N PRO A 490 -3.32 -24.67 19.62
CA PRO A 490 -3.31 -24.95 18.20
C PRO A 490 -4.71 -24.85 17.61
N PHE A 491 -4.82 -24.47 16.33
CA PHE A 491 -6.10 -24.44 15.64
C PHE A 491 -6.00 -24.83 14.17
N VAL A 492 -7.11 -25.35 13.66
CA VAL A 492 -7.39 -25.49 12.23
C VAL A 492 -8.56 -24.59 11.90
N LYS A 493 -8.43 -23.76 10.86
CA LYS A 493 -9.52 -22.92 10.35
C LYS A 493 -9.76 -23.24 8.87
N LEU A 494 -11.02 -23.47 8.51
CA LEU A 494 -11.49 -23.56 7.13
C LEU A 494 -12.43 -22.38 6.88
N GLY A 495 -12.34 -21.79 5.69
CA GLY A 495 -13.18 -20.66 5.32
C GLY A 495 -13.60 -20.67 3.87
N LEU A 496 -14.83 -20.19 3.63
CA LEU A 496 -15.40 -19.94 2.32
C LEU A 496 -15.91 -18.51 2.28
N ARG A 497 -15.33 -17.69 1.41
CA ARG A 497 -15.78 -16.33 1.12
C ARG A 497 -16.40 -16.29 -0.26
N LEU A 498 -17.64 -15.83 -0.37
CA LEU A 498 -18.36 -15.65 -1.62
C LEU A 498 -18.70 -14.18 -1.79
N ARG A 499 -18.65 -13.71 -3.04
CA ARG A 499 -19.13 -12.38 -3.42
C ARG A 499 -20.21 -12.53 -4.48
N VAL A 500 -21.31 -11.81 -4.29
CA VAL A 500 -22.38 -11.64 -5.27
C VAL A 500 -22.71 -10.15 -5.32
N ASN A 501 -22.20 -9.43 -6.31
CA ASN A 501 -22.28 -7.97 -6.40
C ASN A 501 -21.69 -7.30 -5.14
N ASN A 502 -22.54 -6.60 -4.36
CA ASN A 502 -22.19 -5.93 -3.12
C ASN A 502 -22.42 -6.79 -1.87
N LEU A 503 -22.86 -8.04 -2.02
CA LEU A 503 -23.04 -8.98 -0.93
C LEU A 503 -21.79 -9.84 -0.76
N ILE A 504 -21.21 -9.81 0.43
CA ILE A 504 -20.14 -10.71 0.88
C ILE A 504 -20.72 -11.71 1.86
N LEU A 505 -20.54 -13.00 1.58
CA LEU A 505 -20.87 -14.09 2.50
C LEU A 505 -19.56 -14.74 2.94
N LEU A 506 -19.39 -14.93 4.24
CA LEU A 506 -18.23 -15.59 4.82
C LEU A 506 -18.71 -16.70 5.75
N LEU A 507 -18.28 -17.93 5.47
CA LEU A 507 -18.45 -19.08 6.33
C LEU A 507 -17.09 -19.49 6.86
N GLU A 508 -16.92 -19.52 8.18
CA GLU A 508 -15.69 -19.97 8.84
C GLU A 508 -15.99 -21.10 9.82
N ASN A 509 -15.22 -22.18 9.74
CA ASN A 509 -15.15 -23.20 10.79
C ASN A 509 -13.76 -23.15 11.42
N LYS A 510 -13.68 -22.94 12.73
CA LYS A 510 -12.41 -22.95 13.47
C LYS A 510 -12.49 -23.99 14.58
N ASN A 511 -11.52 -24.89 14.62
CA ASN A 511 -11.37 -25.89 15.68
C ASN A 511 -10.12 -25.54 16.49
N ILE A 512 -10.31 -25.17 17.75
CA ILE A 512 -9.21 -24.87 18.67
C ILE A 512 -8.99 -26.12 19.53
N TYR A 513 -7.74 -26.57 19.62
CA TYR A 513 -7.35 -27.74 20.40
C TYR A 513 -6.80 -27.26 21.74
N TYR A 514 -7.46 -27.64 22.83
CA TYR A 514 -7.07 -27.25 24.19
C TYR A 514 -7.11 -28.47 25.11
N GLN A 515 -5.93 -28.88 25.60
CA GLN A 515 -5.76 -30.13 26.35
C GLN A 515 -6.34 -31.32 25.56
N GLU A 516 -7.26 -32.09 26.16
CA GLU A 516 -7.95 -33.22 25.50
C GLU A 516 -9.25 -32.79 24.79
N ASN A 517 -9.60 -31.49 24.81
CA ASN A 517 -10.84 -30.97 24.25
C ASN A 517 -10.63 -30.28 22.90
N ILE A 518 -11.67 -30.33 22.06
CA ILE A 518 -11.78 -29.53 20.85
C ILE A 518 -12.90 -28.50 21.09
N LEU A 519 -12.60 -27.24 20.80
CA LEU A 519 -13.53 -26.11 20.91
C LEU A 519 -13.89 -25.64 19.48
N PRO A 520 -14.90 -26.25 18.84
CA PRO A 520 -15.29 -25.86 17.50
C PRO A 520 -16.14 -24.58 17.52
N SER A 521 -15.89 -23.69 16.57
CA SER A 521 -16.77 -22.59 16.22
C SER A 521 -17.17 -22.64 14.76
N LEU A 522 -18.43 -22.31 14.49
CA LEU A 522 -18.96 -22.10 13.15
C LEU A 522 -19.54 -20.70 13.07
N ARG A 523 -18.97 -19.87 12.20
CA ARG A 523 -19.39 -18.49 11.99
C ARG A 523 -19.89 -18.32 10.57
N PHE A 524 -21.07 -17.72 10.44
CA PHE A 524 -21.61 -17.25 9.18
C PHE A 524 -21.80 -15.74 9.28
N SER A 525 -21.15 -14.99 8.39
CA SER A 525 -21.26 -13.55 8.29
C SER A 525 -21.77 -13.16 6.90
N SER A 526 -22.69 -12.22 6.85
CA SER A 526 -23.23 -11.61 5.64
C SER A 526 -23.03 -10.10 5.73
N SER A 527 -22.40 -9.50 4.74
CA SER A 527 -22.16 -8.06 4.69
C SER A 527 -22.65 -7.51 3.35
N TYR A 528 -23.58 -6.56 3.38
CA TYR A 528 -24.10 -5.89 2.19
C TYR A 528 -23.63 -4.44 2.16
N GLU A 529 -22.87 -4.08 1.14
CA GLU A 529 -22.36 -2.72 0.93
C GLU A 529 -23.32 -1.87 0.08
N PHE A 530 -23.78 -0.75 0.64
CA PHE A 530 -24.60 0.22 -0.06
C PHE A 530 -23.74 1.11 -0.97
N GLU A 531 -24.37 1.85 -1.89
CA GLU A 531 -23.65 2.74 -2.82
C GLU A 531 -22.87 3.87 -2.13
N ASN A 532 -23.29 4.28 -0.93
CA ASN A 532 -22.58 5.25 -0.08
C ASN A 532 -21.47 4.61 0.77
N SER A 533 -21.07 3.37 0.46
CA SER A 533 -20.06 2.57 1.18
C SER A 533 -20.43 2.15 2.61
N ASN A 534 -21.62 2.51 3.11
CA ASN A 534 -22.11 1.97 4.38
C ASN A 534 -22.38 0.48 4.25
N VAL A 535 -22.29 -0.27 5.34
CA VAL A 535 -22.40 -1.73 5.31
C VAL A 535 -23.43 -2.21 6.34
N LEU A 536 -24.39 -3.02 5.90
CA LEU A 536 -25.23 -3.80 6.80
C LEU A 536 -24.57 -5.16 7.04
N LYS A 537 -24.26 -5.47 8.30
CA LYS A 537 -23.62 -6.71 8.71
C LYS A 537 -24.59 -7.56 9.53
N LEU A 538 -24.71 -8.83 9.16
CA LEU A 538 -25.42 -9.87 9.91
C LEU A 538 -24.42 -10.98 10.21
N GLU A 539 -24.40 -11.46 11.44
CA GLU A 539 -23.50 -12.54 11.86
C GLU A 539 -24.26 -13.53 12.75
N ILE A 540 -24.01 -14.82 12.51
CA ILE A 540 -24.44 -15.91 13.35
C ILE A 540 -23.19 -16.70 13.71
N GLU A 541 -22.93 -16.88 15.00
CA GLU A 541 -21.77 -17.63 15.48
C GLU A 541 -22.20 -18.67 16.51
N ASN A 542 -21.91 -19.93 16.22
CA ASN A 542 -22.10 -21.04 17.14
C ASN A 542 -20.74 -21.48 17.68
N LYS A 543 -20.51 -21.28 18.98
CA LYS A 543 -19.32 -21.75 19.70
C LYS A 543 -19.72 -22.95 20.54
N ARG A 544 -19.00 -24.06 20.41
CA ARG A 544 -19.21 -25.27 21.21
C ARG A 544 -17.95 -25.64 21.98
N GLY A 545 -18.11 -26.32 23.11
CA GLY A 545 -17.00 -26.68 24.01
C GLY A 545 -17.42 -26.68 25.47
N PHE A 546 -16.63 -26.08 26.37
CA PHE A 546 -16.95 -26.00 27.82
C PHE A 546 -18.32 -25.34 28.14
N LYS A 547 -18.89 -24.55 27.22
CA LYS A 547 -20.25 -24.00 27.25
C LYS A 547 -20.61 -23.68 25.82
N ASP A 548 -21.74 -24.22 25.38
CA ASP A 548 -22.27 -23.90 24.07
C ASP A 548 -22.90 -22.50 24.12
N GLN A 549 -22.57 -21.70 23.12
CA GLN A 549 -23.03 -20.32 23.00
C GLN A 549 -23.38 -20.05 21.55
N LEU A 550 -24.61 -19.60 21.34
CA LEU A 550 -25.12 -19.17 20.06
C LEU A 550 -25.31 -17.66 20.09
N GLU A 551 -24.66 -16.97 19.16
CA GLU A 551 -24.69 -15.52 19.04
C GLU A 551 -25.34 -15.14 17.70
N TYR A 552 -26.27 -14.20 17.77
CA TYR A 552 -26.82 -13.53 16.60
C TYR A 552 -26.47 -12.06 16.71
N LYS A 553 -25.97 -11.45 15.65
CA LYS A 553 -25.61 -10.03 15.62
C LYS A 553 -26.12 -9.38 14.35
N ALA A 554 -26.61 -8.16 14.48
CA ALA A 554 -26.93 -7.29 13.37
C ALA A 554 -26.34 -5.91 13.65
N ALA A 555 -25.61 -5.32 12.71
CA ALA A 555 -25.00 -4.00 12.88
C ALA A 555 -25.03 -3.22 11.57
N LEU A 556 -25.25 -1.91 11.68
CA LEU A 556 -25.03 -0.96 10.61
C LEU A 556 -23.67 -0.29 10.83
N GLN A 557 -22.78 -0.41 9.86
CA GLN A 557 -21.47 0.22 9.83
C GLN A 557 -21.49 1.42 8.89
N ILE A 558 -21.10 2.58 9.42
CA ILE A 558 -21.00 3.85 8.70
C ILE A 558 -19.51 4.16 8.51
N ARG A 559 -19.07 4.38 7.26
CA ARG A 559 -17.68 4.67 6.92
C ARG A 559 -17.44 6.18 6.75
N PHE A 560 -16.24 6.67 7.09
CA PHE A 560 -15.89 8.09 7.02
C PHE A 560 -14.39 8.38 6.93
#